data_AF-A0A9D8L9A0-F1
#
_entry.id   AF-A0A9D8L9A0-F1
#
_cell.length_a   1.000
_cell.length_b   1.000
_cell.length_c   1.000
_cell.angle_alpha   90.00
_cell.angle_beta   90.00
_cell.angle_gamma   90.00
#
_symmetry.space_group_name_H-M   'P 1'
#
loop_
_entity.id
_entity.type
_entity.pdbx_description
1 polymer ?
#
loop_
_entity_poly.entity_id
_entity_poly.type
_entity_poly.pdbx_seq_one_letter_code
_entity_poly.pdbx_strand_id
1 'polypeptide(L)'
;MTPIRPALLAFVFAVTALPAVADESATVTVRDTYGQLVTTLTLSDAGNGVLVTGTVSGIDPGPHAIHFHEKGVCEPPFETAGGHFNPTGHQHGILNAEGHHAGDMPNVVMPKEGEGTIQIFAAGVTLARDAEGSLRDGDGT
;
A
#
# COMPACT_ATOMS: atom_id res chain seq x y z
N MET A 1 -69.21 -25.40 19.68
CA MET A 1 -68.58 -25.13 18.38
C MET A 1 -67.84 -23.81 18.50
N THR A 2 -66.52 -23.84 18.67
CA THR A 2 -65.68 -22.66 18.93
C THR A 2 -64.96 -22.28 17.64
N PRO A 3 -65.00 -21.02 17.16
CA PRO A 3 -64.43 -20.68 15.86
C PRO A 3 -62.90 -20.58 15.96
N ILE A 4 -62.20 -21.22 15.03
CA ILE A 4 -60.75 -21.14 14.88
C ILE A 4 -60.43 -19.82 14.17
N ARG A 5 -59.68 -18.92 14.84
CA ARG A 5 -59.17 -17.67 14.24
C ARG A 5 -57.89 -17.97 13.46
N PRO A 6 -57.73 -17.51 12.21
CA PRO A 6 -56.49 -17.70 11.47
C PRO A 6 -55.42 -16.75 12.05
N ALA A 7 -54.31 -17.31 12.52
CA ALA A 7 -53.15 -16.53 12.89
C ALA A 7 -52.41 -16.12 11.61
N LEU A 8 -52.37 -14.83 11.32
CA LEU A 8 -51.59 -14.28 10.22
C LEU A 8 -50.12 -14.27 10.63
N LEU A 9 -49.31 -15.13 10.03
CA LEU A 9 -47.86 -15.17 10.24
C LEU A 9 -47.22 -14.06 9.38
N ALA A 10 -46.78 -12.97 10.01
CA ALA A 10 -45.99 -11.93 9.35
C ALA A 10 -44.51 -12.36 9.32
N PHE A 11 -43.99 -12.62 8.11
CA PHE A 11 -42.57 -12.87 7.90
C PHE A 11 -41.84 -11.52 7.74
N VAL A 12 -41.08 -11.12 8.75
CA VAL A 12 -40.19 -9.95 8.68
C VAL A 12 -38.88 -10.41 8.02
N PHE A 13 -38.64 -9.99 6.77
CA PHE A 13 -37.33 -10.12 6.14
C PHE A 13 -36.42 -9.01 6.65
N ALA A 14 -35.50 -9.36 7.56
CA ALA A 14 -34.41 -8.48 7.94
C ALA A 14 -33.36 -8.49 6.82
N VAL A 15 -33.30 -7.40 6.05
CA VAL A 15 -32.19 -7.16 5.11
C VAL A 15 -30.98 -6.72 5.93
N THR A 16 -30.01 -7.62 6.13
CA THR A 16 -28.73 -7.25 6.73
C THR A 16 -27.89 -6.54 5.68
N ALA A 17 -27.69 -5.23 5.85
CA ALA A 17 -26.70 -4.50 5.06
C ALA A 17 -25.31 -5.09 5.33
N LEU A 18 -24.63 -5.57 4.29
CA LEU A 18 -23.22 -5.94 4.38
C LEU A 18 -22.40 -4.67 4.60
N PRO A 19 -21.37 -4.69 5.47
CA PRO A 19 -20.46 -3.56 5.58
C PRO A 19 -19.78 -3.33 4.24
N ALA A 20 -19.84 -2.10 3.74
CA ALA A 20 -19.01 -1.69 2.62
C ALA A 20 -17.55 -1.73 3.08
N VAL A 21 -16.71 -2.52 2.42
CA VAL A 21 -15.25 -2.43 2.57
C VAL A 21 -14.88 -1.09 1.95
N ALA A 22 -14.48 -0.12 2.77
CA ALA A 22 -13.95 1.13 2.26
C ALA A 22 -12.62 0.84 1.55
N ASP A 23 -12.43 1.36 0.33
CA ASP A 23 -11.11 1.35 -0.31
C ASP A 23 -10.13 2.12 0.58
N GLU A 24 -9.25 1.39 1.27
CA GLU A 24 -8.27 2.01 2.12
C GLU A 24 -7.19 2.66 1.25
N SER A 25 -6.87 3.93 1.56
CA SER A 25 -5.81 4.66 0.87
C SER A 25 -4.98 5.50 1.83
N ALA A 26 -3.76 5.79 1.43
CA ALA A 26 -2.85 6.69 2.11
C ALA A 26 -2.17 7.61 1.10
N THR A 27 -1.83 8.82 1.54
CA THR A 27 -1.06 9.76 0.75
C THR A 27 0.31 9.92 1.41
N VAL A 28 1.37 9.73 0.63
CA VAL A 28 2.76 9.80 1.08
C VAL A 28 3.46 10.95 0.37
N THR A 29 4.16 11.78 1.15
CA THR A 29 4.95 12.89 0.61
C THR A 29 6.40 12.45 0.45
N VAL A 30 6.96 12.58 -0.76
CA VAL A 30 8.35 12.26 -1.05
C VAL A 30 9.16 13.55 -1.07
N ARG A 31 10.29 13.56 -0.34
CA ARG A 31 11.20 14.70 -0.26
C ARG A 31 12.63 14.29 -0.61
N ASP A 32 13.41 15.25 -1.10
CA ASP A 32 14.83 15.06 -1.36
C ASP A 32 15.69 15.25 -0.09
N THR A 33 17.01 15.09 -0.23
CA THR A 33 17.97 15.25 0.88
C THR A 33 18.02 16.66 1.48
N TYR A 34 17.44 17.65 0.80
CA TYR A 34 17.34 19.04 1.27
C TYR A 34 15.95 19.34 1.88
N GLY A 35 15.08 18.33 1.97
CA GLY A 35 13.71 18.46 2.46
C GLY A 35 12.74 19.07 1.46
N GLN A 36 13.14 19.29 0.21
CA GLN A 36 12.27 19.83 -0.84
C GLN A 36 11.24 18.79 -1.26
N LEU A 37 10.01 19.23 -1.52
CA LEU A 37 8.96 18.36 -2.02
C LEU A 37 9.31 17.89 -3.44
N VAL A 38 9.36 16.58 -3.65
CA VAL A 38 9.61 15.96 -4.96
C VAL A 38 8.29 15.53 -5.60
N THR A 39 7.47 14.78 -4.86
CA THR A 39 6.15 14.32 -5.33
C THR A 39 5.28 13.91 -4.14
N THR A 40 4.00 13.69 -4.44
CA THR A 40 3.04 13.04 -3.56
C THR A 40 2.57 11.75 -4.22
N LEU A 41 2.72 10.63 -3.51
CA LEU A 41 2.25 9.32 -3.95
C LEU A 41 0.93 8.97 -3.26
N THR A 42 0.07 8.25 -3.98
CA THR A 42 -1.12 7.62 -3.42
C THR A 42 -0.89 6.11 -3.35
N LEU A 43 -1.08 5.56 -2.16
CA LEU A 43 -1.10 4.14 -1.88
C LEU A 43 -2.56 3.74 -1.74
N SER A 44 -3.02 2.77 -2.51
CA SER A 44 -4.38 2.25 -2.42
C SER A 44 -4.35 0.74 -2.21
N ASP A 45 -5.21 0.24 -1.33
CA ASP A 45 -5.43 -1.19 -1.20
C ASP A 45 -5.88 -1.76 -2.56
N ALA A 46 -5.28 -2.88 -2.95
CA ALA A 46 -5.56 -3.58 -4.20
C ALA A 46 -5.70 -5.10 -3.96
N GLY A 47 -6.23 -5.49 -2.80
CA GLY A 47 -6.53 -6.87 -2.43
C GLY A 47 -5.32 -7.58 -1.82
N ASN A 48 -4.47 -8.18 -2.64
CA ASN A 48 -3.28 -8.91 -2.17
C ASN A 48 -2.00 -8.06 -2.22
N GLY A 49 -2.15 -6.74 -2.24
CA GLY A 49 -1.07 -5.79 -2.37
C GLY A 49 -1.56 -4.35 -2.29
N VAL A 50 -0.63 -3.43 -2.46
CA VAL A 50 -0.88 -1.98 -2.48
C VAL A 50 -0.48 -1.44 -3.85
N LEU A 51 -1.38 -0.68 -4.48
CA LEU A 51 -1.08 0.07 -5.69
C LEU A 51 -0.49 1.43 -5.30
N VAL A 52 0.75 1.68 -5.75
CA VAL A 52 1.46 2.96 -5.59
C VAL A 52 1.33 3.74 -6.87
N THR A 53 0.79 4.96 -6.79
CA THR A 53 0.58 5.84 -7.94
C THR A 53 1.07 7.25 -7.69
N GLY A 54 1.55 7.91 -8.73
CA GLY A 54 1.90 9.33 -8.69
C GLY A 54 2.63 9.76 -9.95
N THR A 55 2.99 11.03 -9.98
CA THR A 55 3.81 11.58 -11.07
C THR A 55 4.96 12.38 -10.47
N VAL A 56 6.10 12.39 -11.15
CA VAL A 56 7.31 13.04 -10.64
C VAL A 56 8.08 13.71 -11.78
N SER A 57 8.65 14.87 -11.51
CA SER A 57 9.47 15.63 -12.44
C SER A 57 10.81 15.97 -11.79
N GLY A 58 11.83 16.24 -12.61
CA GLY A 58 13.15 16.63 -12.11
C GLY A 58 13.99 15.48 -11.54
N ILE A 59 13.65 14.23 -11.88
CA ILE A 59 14.45 13.04 -11.59
C ILE A 59 15.24 12.67 -12.84
N ASP A 60 16.47 12.21 -12.66
CA ASP A 60 17.35 11.81 -13.78
C ASP A 60 16.71 10.72 -14.66
N PRO A 61 16.88 10.74 -15.98
CA PRO A 61 16.33 9.72 -16.86
C PRO A 61 16.88 8.32 -16.59
N GLY A 62 16.05 7.30 -16.78
CA GLY A 62 16.43 5.89 -16.64
C GLY A 62 15.77 5.17 -15.46
N PRO A 63 16.25 3.96 -15.11
CA PRO A 63 15.65 3.16 -14.04
C PRO A 63 16.03 3.71 -12.66
N HIS A 64 15.03 3.88 -11.80
CA HIS A 64 15.19 4.17 -10.38
C HIS A 64 14.55 3.07 -9.56
N ALA A 65 15.26 2.61 -8.53
CA ALA A 65 14.71 1.68 -7.56
C ALA A 65 13.75 2.41 -6.62
N ILE A 66 12.74 1.69 -6.14
CA ILE A 66 11.78 2.18 -5.15
C ILE A 66 11.48 1.03 -4.20
N HIS A 67 11.47 1.30 -2.91
CA HIS A 67 11.22 0.29 -1.89
C HIS A 67 10.42 0.89 -0.72
N PHE A 68 9.69 0.03 -0.02
CA PHE A 68 9.25 0.32 1.34
C PHE A 68 10.37 -0.06 2.32
N HIS A 69 10.61 0.79 3.32
CA HIS A 69 11.62 0.57 4.36
C HIS A 69 10.97 0.13 5.67
N GLU A 70 11.76 -0.35 6.63
CA GLU A 70 11.21 -0.88 7.88
C GLU A 70 10.62 0.18 8.82
N LYS A 71 10.92 1.47 8.63
CA LYS A 71 10.52 2.57 9.52
C LYS A 71 10.07 3.80 8.75
N GLY A 72 8.99 4.42 9.21
CA GLY A 72 8.44 5.69 8.73
C GLY A 72 9.24 6.93 9.19
N VAL A 73 10.57 6.88 9.15
CA VAL A 73 11.48 7.95 9.61
C VAL A 73 12.40 8.40 8.47
N CYS A 74 12.07 9.55 7.86
CA CYS A 74 12.74 10.08 6.68
C CYS A 74 13.73 11.22 7.01
N GLU A 75 14.75 10.96 7.84
CA GLU A 75 15.78 11.95 8.19
C GLU A 75 17.06 11.76 7.34
N PRO A 76 17.54 12.76 6.57
CA PRO A 76 18.77 12.65 5.78
C PRO A 76 19.98 12.24 6.65
N PRO A 77 20.84 11.29 6.20
CA PRO A 77 20.94 10.67 4.87
C PRO A 77 19.98 9.48 4.61
N PHE A 78 18.87 9.41 5.35
CA PHE A 78 17.78 8.44 5.25
C PHE A 78 18.09 7.02 5.77
N GLU A 79 19.27 6.82 6.35
CA GLU A 79 19.63 5.58 7.04
C GLU A 79 18.69 5.28 8.24
N THR A 80 18.00 6.29 8.77
CA THR A 80 17.03 6.15 9.87
C THR A 80 15.80 5.32 9.50
N ALA A 81 15.48 5.21 8.21
CA ALA A 81 14.41 4.35 7.72
C ALA A 81 14.74 2.86 7.85
N GLY A 82 16.02 2.53 8.08
CA GLY A 82 16.49 1.16 8.25
C GLY A 82 16.56 0.38 6.93
N GLY A 83 16.50 -0.95 7.04
CA GLY A 83 16.49 -1.85 5.88
C GLY A 83 15.19 -1.79 5.07
N HIS A 84 15.10 -2.65 4.05
CA HIS A 84 13.84 -2.84 3.32
C HIS A 84 12.82 -3.54 4.21
N PHE A 85 11.56 -3.19 4.08
CA PHE A 85 10.46 -3.84 4.80
C PHE A 85 10.42 -5.34 4.46
N ASN A 86 10.65 -6.20 5.47
CA ASN A 86 10.83 -7.64 5.28
C ASN A 86 10.25 -8.47 6.45
N PRO A 87 8.92 -8.48 6.63
CA PRO A 87 8.28 -9.23 7.72
C PRO A 87 8.45 -10.75 7.60
N THR A 88 8.72 -11.27 6.39
CA THR A 88 8.85 -12.71 6.13
C THR A 88 10.30 -13.21 6.16
N GLY A 89 11.29 -12.31 6.32
CA GLY A 89 12.70 -12.69 6.43
C GLY A 89 13.31 -13.27 5.15
N HIS A 90 12.77 -12.92 3.98
CA HIS A 90 13.30 -13.35 2.69
C HIS A 90 14.59 -12.60 2.31
N GLN A 91 15.24 -13.01 1.23
CA GLN A 91 16.39 -12.31 0.66
C GLN A 91 15.96 -11.14 -0.22
N HIS A 92 16.88 -10.25 -0.58
CA HIS A 92 16.57 -9.14 -1.48
C HIS A 92 16.41 -9.59 -2.94
N GLY A 93 15.55 -8.88 -3.68
CA GLY A 93 15.44 -8.85 -5.13
C GLY A 93 14.21 -9.59 -5.65
N ILE A 94 13.34 -8.91 -6.39
CA ILE A 94 12.06 -9.46 -6.90
C ILE A 94 12.17 -10.73 -7.77
N LEU A 95 13.37 -11.03 -8.29
CA LEU A 95 13.66 -12.23 -9.09
C LEU A 95 14.39 -13.33 -8.31
N ASN A 96 14.56 -13.17 -7.00
CA ASN A 96 15.23 -14.15 -6.16
C ASN A 96 14.35 -15.40 -5.99
N ALA A 97 14.94 -16.57 -6.24
CA ALA A 97 14.25 -17.86 -6.19
C ALA A 97 13.77 -18.24 -4.78
N GLU A 98 14.38 -17.68 -3.73
CA GLU A 98 14.01 -17.90 -2.33
C GLU A 98 12.98 -16.87 -1.82
N GLY A 99 12.45 -16.04 -2.72
CA GLY A 99 11.57 -14.92 -2.38
C GLY A 99 12.31 -13.59 -2.21
N HIS A 100 11.54 -12.51 -2.17
CA HIS A 100 12.02 -11.12 -2.06
C HIS A 100 11.53 -10.47 -0.76
N HIS A 101 12.16 -9.37 -0.35
CA HIS A 101 11.60 -8.53 0.72
C HIS A 101 10.22 -8.02 0.29
N ALA A 102 9.25 -7.94 1.22
CA ALA A 102 7.92 -7.43 0.90
C ALA A 102 7.95 -5.97 0.40
N GLY A 103 8.96 -5.19 0.80
CA GLY A 103 9.18 -3.84 0.31
C GLY A 103 9.85 -3.73 -1.06
N ASP A 104 10.31 -4.83 -1.67
CA ASP A 104 10.97 -4.80 -2.98
C ASP A 104 9.95 -4.61 -4.10
N MET A 105 10.22 -3.68 -5.03
CA MET A 105 9.37 -3.39 -6.18
C MET A 105 10.17 -3.36 -7.49
N PRO A 106 9.51 -3.53 -8.65
CA PRO A 106 10.12 -3.20 -9.93
C PRO A 106 10.58 -1.75 -9.99
N ASN A 107 11.64 -1.48 -10.75
CA ASN A 107 12.11 -0.12 -10.99
C ASN A 107 11.03 0.73 -11.69
N VAL A 108 10.97 2.01 -11.31
CA VAL A 108 10.30 3.04 -12.11
C VAL A 108 11.26 3.53 -13.19
N VAL A 109 10.76 3.78 -14.39
CA VAL A 109 11.60 4.26 -15.51
C VAL A 109 11.24 5.71 -15.80
N MET A 110 12.16 6.62 -15.49
CA MET A 110 11.99 8.05 -15.71
C MET A 110 12.29 8.40 -17.16
N PRO A 111 11.43 9.20 -17.82
CA PRO A 111 11.64 9.60 -19.20
C PRO A 111 12.82 10.57 -19.32
N LYS A 112 13.33 10.72 -20.55
CA LYS A 112 14.38 11.72 -20.83
C LYS A 112 13.89 13.15 -20.65
N GLU A 113 12.61 13.39 -20.97
CA GLU A 113 11.96 14.69 -20.93
C GLU A 113 10.52 14.51 -20.46
N GLY A 114 9.98 15.53 -19.79
CA GLY A 114 8.61 15.52 -19.28
C GLY A 114 8.48 14.89 -17.90
N GLU A 115 7.24 14.56 -17.56
CA GLU A 115 6.86 14.00 -16.26
C GLU A 115 6.94 12.46 -16.29
N GLY A 116 7.56 11.87 -15.27
CA GLY A 116 7.58 10.43 -15.06
C GLY A 116 6.32 9.96 -14.32
N THR A 117 5.77 8.83 -14.75
CA THR A 117 4.63 8.18 -14.07
C THR A 117 5.13 7.06 -13.18
N ILE A 118 4.65 7.05 -11.94
CA ILE A 118 4.81 5.96 -10.99
C ILE A 118 3.47 5.23 -10.94
N GLN A 119 3.46 3.96 -11.32
CA GLN A 119 2.32 3.06 -11.18
C GLN A 119 2.87 1.65 -10.96
N ILE A 120 2.94 1.24 -9.70
CA ILE A 120 3.52 -0.05 -9.32
C ILE A 120 2.57 -0.76 -8.36
N PHE A 121 2.40 -2.05 -8.56
CA PHE A 121 1.72 -2.93 -7.61
C PHE A 121 2.76 -3.59 -6.70
N ALA A 122 2.70 -3.28 -5.41
CA ALA A 122 3.52 -3.92 -4.37
C ALA A 122 2.75 -5.11 -3.79
N ALA A 123 3.18 -6.32 -4.16
CA ALA A 123 2.55 -7.55 -3.69
C ALA A 123 2.99 -7.91 -2.27
N GLY A 124 2.11 -8.50 -1.47
CA GLY A 124 2.47 -9.00 -0.13
C GLY A 124 2.58 -7.93 0.96
N VAL A 125 2.16 -6.70 0.66
CA VAL A 125 1.97 -5.61 1.63
C VAL A 125 0.50 -5.20 1.69
N THR A 126 0.08 -4.58 2.79
CA THR A 126 -1.30 -4.12 2.97
C THR A 126 -1.36 -2.79 3.74
N LEU A 127 -2.44 -2.03 3.54
CA LEU A 127 -2.73 -0.85 4.37
C LEU A 127 -3.52 -1.22 5.64
N ALA A 128 -4.09 -2.43 5.71
CA ALA A 128 -4.79 -2.89 6.89
C ALA A 128 -3.87 -2.87 8.11
N ARG A 129 -4.37 -2.35 9.23
CA ARG A 129 -3.64 -2.34 10.50
C ARG A 129 -3.56 -3.74 11.10
N ASP A 130 -2.50 -3.99 11.86
CA ASP A 130 -2.30 -5.22 12.64
C ASP A 130 -2.23 -6.52 11.80
N ALA A 131 -1.94 -6.41 10.50
CA ALA A 131 -1.75 -7.52 9.58
C ALA A 131 -0.25 -7.78 9.30
N GLU A 132 0.11 -9.03 8.99
CA GLU A 132 1.44 -9.34 8.43
C GLU A 132 1.60 -8.59 7.09
N GLY A 133 2.67 -7.82 6.95
CA GLY A 133 2.85 -6.96 5.77
C GLY A 133 2.17 -5.59 5.84
N SER A 134 1.65 -5.19 7.00
CA SER A 134 1.06 -3.85 7.17
C SER A 134 2.11 -2.74 7.02
N LEU A 135 1.83 -1.77 6.15
CA LEU A 135 2.61 -0.52 6.02
C LEU A 135 2.20 0.53 7.06
N ARG A 136 1.27 0.19 7.96
CA ARG A 136 0.75 1.08 9.01
C ARG A 136 1.00 0.52 10.41
N ASP A 137 2.17 -0.07 10.60
CA ASP A 137 2.64 -0.52 11.90
C ASP A 137 2.99 0.66 12.85
N GLY A 138 3.53 0.34 14.02
CA GLY A 138 3.63 1.28 15.14
C GLY A 138 4.61 2.43 14.93
N ASP A 139 5.67 2.21 14.18
CA ASP A 139 6.67 3.19 13.73
C ASP A 139 6.50 3.62 12.27
N GLY A 140 5.53 3.01 11.57
CA GLY A 140 5.25 3.26 10.16
C GLY A 140 6.30 2.63 9.26
N THR A 141 6.03 2.69 7.96
CA THR A 141 6.90 2.26 6.88
C THR A 141 7.17 3.42 5.92
#